data_AF-A0A6P6FM29-F1
#
_entry.id   AF-A0A6P6FM29-F1
#
_cell.length_a   1.000
_cell.length_b   1.000
_cell.length_c   1.000
_cell.angle_alpha   90.00
_cell.angle_beta   90.00
_cell.angle_gamma   90.00
#
_symmetry.space_group_name_H-M   'P 1'
#
loop_
_entity.id
_entity.type
_entity.pdbx_description
1 polymer ?
#
loop_
_entity_poly.entity_id
_entity_poly.type
_entity_poly.pdbx_seq_one_letter_code
_entity_poly.pdbx_strand_id
1 'polypeptide(L)'
;MFESEILENGFMEGDKEHSNSSFAEVDPGKPASLTWQRRLDNEGNALSSFSLSLKEMIHMAPIGVRLWRYIREETAKGKGIIINPFVRRPVTSCHGVPLGGIGAGSIGRSYIGEFQRWQLFPRICEEKPVLANQFSVFVSRSKGEKYSTVLIPRSPELLKENEVSGIESWDWNLNGHNSTYHALFPRAWTVYEGEPDPDLKIVCRQISPFIPHNYKESSFPVSVFTFSLHNTGKTTADVTLLFTWANSVGGLSGFSGQHTNSKMTMRDGVRGVLLHHKTANGLPPVTFAVATREIDGIQVSECPCFVISAWIL
;
A
#
# COMPACT_ATOMS: atom_id res chain seq x y z
N MET A 1 -0.89 -24.78 -55.21
CA MET A 1 0.17 -25.45 -54.46
C MET A 1 1.10 -24.35 -54.00
N PHE A 2 0.81 -23.79 -52.83
CA PHE A 2 1.57 -22.72 -52.20
C PHE A 2 2.06 -23.27 -50.87
N GLU A 3 3.38 -23.26 -50.69
CA GLU A 3 4.08 -23.73 -49.51
C GLU A 3 3.70 -22.89 -48.29
N SER A 4 3.33 -23.56 -47.22
CA SER A 4 3.16 -22.97 -45.89
C SER A 4 4.51 -22.96 -45.18
N GLU A 5 5.04 -21.77 -44.89
CA GLU A 5 6.11 -21.61 -43.91
C GLU A 5 5.59 -21.96 -42.52
N ILE A 6 6.25 -22.91 -41.87
CA ILE A 6 6.02 -23.27 -40.47
C ILE A 6 6.81 -22.26 -39.63
N LEU A 7 6.10 -21.35 -38.97
CA LEU A 7 6.65 -20.57 -37.86
C LEU A 7 6.62 -21.44 -36.59
N GLU A 8 7.79 -21.61 -35.97
CA GLU A 8 7.96 -22.17 -34.62
C GLU A 8 7.19 -21.31 -33.60
N ASN A 9 5.92 -21.63 -33.42
CA ASN A 9 5.12 -21.45 -32.20
C ASN A 9 3.75 -22.04 -32.51
N GLY A 10 3.52 -23.27 -32.05
CA GLY A 10 2.33 -24.08 -32.33
C GLY A 10 1.03 -23.56 -31.70
N PHE A 11 0.57 -22.39 -32.12
CA PHE A 11 -0.80 -21.93 -31.91
C PHE A 11 -1.51 -21.87 -33.26
N MET A 12 -2.39 -22.85 -33.49
CA MET A 12 -3.33 -22.83 -34.61
C MET A 12 -4.33 -21.70 -34.37
N GLU A 13 -4.44 -20.81 -35.35
CA GLU A 13 -5.42 -19.73 -35.41
C GLU A 13 -6.79 -20.34 -35.75
N GLY A 14 -7.54 -20.74 -34.72
CA GLY A 14 -8.84 -21.36 -34.93
C GLY A 14 -9.46 -21.91 -33.66
N ASP A 15 -9.82 -21.04 -32.73
CA ASP A 15 -10.96 -21.23 -31.81
C ASP A 15 -11.39 -19.85 -31.28
N LYS A 16 -12.09 -19.10 -32.14
CA LYS A 16 -12.91 -17.97 -31.69
C LYS A 16 -14.17 -18.52 -31.05
N GLU A 17 -14.06 -18.99 -29.80
CA GLU A 17 -15.25 -19.10 -28.96
C GLU A 17 -15.75 -17.68 -28.68
N HIS A 18 -16.84 -17.31 -29.34
CA HIS A 18 -17.65 -16.15 -28.97
C HIS A 18 -18.30 -16.38 -27.61
N SER A 19 -17.56 -16.11 -26.53
CA SER A 19 -18.15 -15.92 -25.21
C SER A 19 -18.91 -14.58 -25.20
N ASN A 20 -20.16 -14.60 -25.65
CA ASN A 20 -21.14 -13.54 -25.39
C ASN A 20 -21.53 -13.52 -23.91
N SER A 21 -20.57 -13.23 -23.01
CA SER A 21 -20.91 -12.72 -21.69
C SER A 21 -20.92 -11.20 -21.80
N SER A 22 -22.10 -10.59 -21.75
CA SER A 22 -22.22 -9.17 -21.45
C SER A 22 -21.56 -8.94 -20.10
N PHE A 23 -20.30 -8.49 -20.08
CA PHE A 23 -19.62 -8.11 -18.85
C PHE A 23 -20.43 -6.96 -18.26
N ALA A 24 -21.19 -7.23 -17.20
CA ALA A 24 -21.87 -6.19 -16.45
C ALA A 24 -20.80 -5.17 -16.02
N GLU A 25 -20.99 -3.91 -16.39
CA GLU A 25 -20.08 -2.84 -16.03
C GLU A 25 -19.99 -2.77 -14.50
N VAL A 26 -18.80 -3.07 -13.97
CA VAL A 26 -18.59 -3.13 -12.52
C VAL A 26 -18.26 -1.74 -12.02
N ASP A 27 -19.18 -1.16 -11.25
CA ASP A 27 -18.96 0.12 -10.56
C ASP A 27 -17.80 0.00 -9.53
N PRO A 28 -16.66 0.70 -9.74
CA PRO A 28 -15.55 0.70 -8.80
C PRO A 28 -15.91 1.25 -7.41
N GLY A 29 -16.91 2.15 -7.32
CA GLY A 29 -17.37 2.80 -6.10
C GLY A 29 -18.23 1.91 -5.21
N LYS A 30 -18.67 0.75 -5.70
CA LYS A 30 -19.51 -0.18 -4.94
C LYS A 30 -18.71 -1.39 -4.45
N PRO A 31 -18.53 -1.57 -3.12
CA PRO A 31 -17.94 -2.80 -2.59
C PRO A 31 -18.74 -4.05 -3.00
N ALA A 32 -18.04 -5.18 -3.16
CA ALA A 32 -18.68 -6.46 -3.43
C ALA A 32 -19.51 -6.94 -2.21
N SER A 33 -20.51 -7.80 -2.45
CA SER A 33 -21.44 -8.25 -1.39
C SER A 33 -20.78 -9.11 -0.29
N LEU A 34 -19.78 -9.93 -0.64
CA LEU A 34 -19.13 -10.88 0.26
C LEU A 34 -17.71 -10.44 0.66
N THR A 35 -17.55 -9.17 1.04
CA THR A 35 -16.27 -8.67 1.54
C THR A 35 -16.09 -8.99 3.01
N TRP A 36 -14.86 -9.29 3.44
CA TRP A 36 -14.49 -9.13 4.84
C TRP A 36 -14.52 -7.64 5.20
N GLN A 37 -15.10 -7.28 6.33
CA GLN A 37 -15.32 -5.87 6.70
C GLN A 37 -14.74 -5.55 8.06
N ARG A 38 -14.20 -4.34 8.21
CA ARG A 38 -13.74 -3.83 9.50
C ARG A 38 -13.85 -2.31 9.52
N ARG A 39 -14.40 -1.76 10.60
CA ARG A 39 -14.37 -0.30 10.80
C ARG A 39 -12.96 0.18 11.09
N LEU A 40 -12.69 1.42 10.72
CA LEU A 40 -11.37 2.04 10.85
C LEU A 40 -11.03 2.36 12.31
N ASP A 41 -12.02 2.68 13.14
CA ASP A 41 -11.89 2.96 14.58
C ASP A 41 -11.68 1.72 15.47
N ASN A 42 -11.60 0.52 14.88
CA ASN A 42 -11.50 -0.72 15.64
C ASN A 42 -10.09 -0.91 16.21
N GLU A 43 -9.97 -0.99 17.54
CA GLU A 43 -8.72 -1.06 18.33
C GLU A 43 -7.87 -2.34 18.12
N GLY A 44 -8.12 -3.12 17.07
CA GLY A 44 -7.36 -4.35 16.83
C GLY A 44 -7.74 -5.45 17.82
N ASN A 45 -7.15 -6.62 17.62
CA ASN A 45 -7.09 -7.63 18.68
C ASN A 45 -5.70 -7.56 19.31
N ALA A 46 -5.62 -7.48 20.64
CA ALA A 46 -4.36 -7.61 21.36
C ALA A 46 -3.81 -9.02 21.10
N LEU A 47 -2.64 -9.11 20.47
CA LEU A 47 -1.99 -10.37 20.18
C LEU A 47 -1.19 -10.82 21.41
N SER A 48 -1.53 -11.98 21.96
CA SER A 48 -0.77 -12.59 23.04
C SER A 48 0.35 -13.46 22.48
N SER A 49 1.58 -13.24 22.95
CA SER A 49 2.66 -14.19 22.68
C SER A 49 2.45 -15.44 23.54
N PHE A 50 2.63 -16.64 22.96
CA PHE A 50 2.69 -17.85 23.76
C PHE A 50 3.96 -17.83 24.63
N SER A 51 3.84 -18.23 25.91
CA SER A 51 4.96 -18.40 26.83
C SER A 51 5.32 -19.87 26.94
N LEU A 52 6.62 -20.19 26.87
CA LEU A 52 7.12 -21.55 27.12
C LEU A 52 7.37 -21.75 28.62
N SER A 53 6.92 -22.88 29.15
CA SER A 53 7.29 -23.35 30.48
C SER A 53 8.76 -23.78 30.54
N LEU A 54 9.33 -23.90 31.74
CA LEU A 54 10.71 -24.37 31.93
C LEU A 54 10.96 -25.75 31.32
N LYS A 55 9.99 -26.66 31.45
CA LYS A 55 10.08 -28.02 30.88
C LYS A 55 10.12 -27.98 29.36
N GLU A 56 9.29 -27.14 28.74
CA GLU A 56 9.28 -26.94 27.29
C GLU A 56 10.57 -26.28 26.80
N MET A 57 11.13 -25.31 27.53
CA MET A 57 12.42 -24.72 27.18
C MET A 57 13.54 -25.75 27.18
N ILE A 58 13.61 -26.62 28.21
CA ILE A 58 14.61 -27.70 28.26
C ILE A 58 14.40 -28.69 27.11
N HIS A 59 13.15 -29.07 26.84
CA HIS A 59 12.81 -29.97 25.76
C HIS A 59 13.15 -29.40 24.36
N MET A 60 12.96 -28.09 24.17
CA MET A 60 13.21 -27.39 22.91
C MET A 60 14.67 -26.91 22.75
N ALA A 61 15.48 -26.95 23.81
CA ALA A 61 16.87 -26.48 23.79
C ALA A 61 17.72 -27.09 22.65
N PRO A 62 17.64 -28.41 22.33
CA PRO A 62 18.38 -28.97 21.20
C PRO A 62 17.99 -28.37 19.85
N ILE A 63 16.71 -28.02 19.64
CA ILE A 63 16.25 -27.30 18.43
C ILE A 63 16.79 -25.86 18.45
N GLY A 64 16.70 -25.18 19.60
CA GLY A 64 17.21 -23.82 19.75
C GLY A 64 18.71 -23.71 19.42
N VAL A 65 19.54 -24.61 19.94
CA VAL A 65 20.99 -24.64 19.65
C VAL A 65 21.26 -24.89 18.16
N ARG A 66 20.53 -25.82 17.53
CA ARG A 66 20.66 -26.09 16.09
C ARG A 66 20.30 -24.87 15.25
N LEU A 67 19.17 -24.22 15.54
CA LEU A 67 18.73 -23.02 14.83
C LEU A 67 19.71 -21.86 15.03
N TRP A 68 20.21 -21.66 16.25
CA TRP A 68 21.19 -20.62 16.55
C TRP A 68 22.50 -20.83 15.77
N ARG A 69 23.02 -22.06 15.73
CA ARG A 69 24.22 -22.41 14.95
C ARG A 69 24.00 -22.14 13.46
N TYR A 70 22.88 -22.62 12.91
CA TYR A 70 22.52 -22.40 11.51
C TYR A 70 22.42 -20.90 11.17
N ILE A 71 21.75 -20.12 12.02
CA ILE A 71 21.61 -18.66 11.88
C ILE A 71 22.98 -17.98 11.85
N ARG A 72 23.89 -18.38 12.73
CA ARG A 72 25.24 -17.82 12.80
C ARG A 72 26.06 -18.17 11.54
N GLU A 73 25.97 -19.42 11.08
CA GLU A 73 26.65 -19.88 9.86
C GLU A 73 26.13 -19.18 8.59
N GLU A 74 24.82 -18.99 8.45
CA GLU A 74 24.23 -18.31 7.29
C GLU A 74 24.50 -16.80 7.32
N THR A 75 24.44 -16.16 8.51
CA THR A 75 24.83 -14.76 8.68
C THR A 75 26.30 -14.55 8.30
N ALA A 76 27.19 -15.45 8.70
CA ALA A 76 28.61 -15.39 8.33
C ALA A 76 28.84 -15.52 6.81
N LYS A 77 27.94 -16.20 6.08
CA LYS A 77 27.94 -16.27 4.61
C LYS A 77 27.26 -15.07 3.94
N GLY A 78 26.82 -14.06 4.70
CA GLY A 78 26.10 -12.90 4.20
C GLY A 78 24.68 -13.22 3.68
N LYS A 79 24.11 -14.38 4.03
CA LYS A 79 22.78 -14.78 3.59
C LYS A 79 21.71 -14.31 4.58
N GLY A 80 20.62 -13.73 4.05
CA GLY A 80 19.45 -13.37 4.86
C GLY A 80 18.73 -14.61 5.42
N ILE A 81 18.17 -14.48 6.62
CA ILE A 81 17.48 -15.56 7.35
C ILE A 81 15.96 -15.39 7.21
N ILE A 82 15.27 -16.45 6.78
CA ILE A 82 13.80 -16.42 6.57
C ILE A 82 13.07 -16.43 7.93
N ILE A 83 13.43 -17.35 8.82
CA ILE A 83 12.84 -17.49 10.15
C ILE A 83 13.96 -17.33 11.19
N ASN A 84 13.88 -16.26 11.97
CA ASN A 84 14.76 -16.05 13.11
C ASN A 84 13.90 -15.96 14.38
N PRO A 85 13.78 -17.05 15.16
CA PRO A 85 12.94 -17.08 16.36
C PRO A 85 13.54 -16.30 17.54
N PHE A 86 14.80 -15.85 17.43
CA PHE A 86 15.51 -15.13 18.49
C PHE A 86 15.37 -13.60 18.37
N VAL A 87 14.79 -13.11 17.26
CA VAL A 87 14.52 -11.70 17.05
C VAL A 87 13.05 -11.44 17.33
N ARG A 88 12.76 -10.47 18.22
CA ARG A 88 11.41 -9.97 18.41
C ARG A 88 10.99 -9.20 17.17
N ARG A 89 9.90 -9.63 16.55
CA ARG A 89 9.24 -8.88 15.47
C ARG A 89 8.09 -8.08 16.08
N PRO A 90 7.90 -6.82 15.69
CA PRO A 90 6.65 -6.13 15.98
C PRO A 90 5.53 -6.92 15.29
N VAL A 91 4.48 -7.25 16.03
CA VAL A 91 3.32 -7.97 15.50
C VAL A 91 2.11 -7.07 15.67
N THR A 92 1.36 -6.87 14.60
CA THR A 92 0.12 -6.09 14.60
C THR A 92 -1.02 -6.97 14.12
N SER A 93 -2.23 -6.73 14.65
CA SER A 93 -3.45 -7.33 14.10
C SER A 93 -4.08 -6.44 13.02
N CYS A 94 -3.45 -5.30 12.73
CA CYS A 94 -3.90 -4.32 11.76
C CYS A 94 -3.33 -4.63 10.37
N HIS A 95 -3.99 -5.49 9.60
CA HIS A 95 -3.56 -5.87 8.25
C HIS A 95 -4.70 -5.76 7.23
N GLY A 96 -4.35 -5.76 5.95
CA GLY A 96 -5.29 -5.73 4.84
C GLY A 96 -4.74 -6.43 3.60
N VAL A 97 -5.45 -6.27 2.48
CA VAL A 97 -5.06 -6.82 1.17
C VAL A 97 -3.75 -6.20 0.70
N PRO A 98 -2.72 -7.00 0.37
CA PRO A 98 -1.43 -6.48 -0.08
C PRO A 98 -1.48 -5.88 -1.49
N LEU A 99 -0.52 -5.01 -1.74
CA LEU A 99 -0.27 -4.33 -3.01
C LEU A 99 0.87 -5.02 -3.75
N GLY A 100 0.76 -5.17 -5.08
CA GLY A 100 1.74 -5.84 -5.94
C GLY A 100 1.27 -7.17 -6.53
N GLY A 101 1.80 -7.51 -7.71
CA GLY A 101 1.55 -8.77 -8.41
C GLY A 101 2.41 -9.94 -7.91
N ILE A 102 2.21 -11.10 -8.53
CA ILE A 102 2.92 -12.34 -8.26
C ILE A 102 4.43 -12.18 -8.54
N GLY A 103 5.25 -12.42 -7.53
CA GLY A 103 6.72 -12.38 -7.65
C GLY A 103 7.33 -10.98 -7.72
N ALA A 104 6.51 -9.93 -7.71
CA ALA A 104 6.96 -8.53 -7.81
C ALA A 104 7.47 -7.94 -6.48
N GLY A 105 7.29 -8.68 -5.37
CA GLY A 105 7.31 -8.12 -4.02
C GLY A 105 5.97 -7.49 -3.67
N SER A 106 5.74 -7.23 -2.38
CA SER A 106 4.47 -6.67 -1.91
C SER A 106 4.62 -5.61 -0.85
N ILE A 107 3.65 -4.69 -0.81
CA ILE A 107 3.50 -3.69 0.25
C ILE A 107 2.17 -3.97 0.95
N GLY A 108 2.20 -4.22 2.24
CA GLY A 108 0.98 -4.32 3.03
C GLY A 108 0.31 -2.97 3.17
N ARG A 109 -1.01 -2.91 3.01
CA ARG A 109 -1.80 -1.76 3.43
C ARG A 109 -2.76 -2.21 4.52
N SER A 110 -2.68 -1.64 5.71
CA SER A 110 -3.55 -1.99 6.82
C SER A 110 -4.99 -1.56 6.55
N TYR A 111 -5.96 -2.16 7.25
CA TYR A 111 -7.36 -1.78 7.09
C TYR A 111 -7.64 -0.33 7.53
N ILE A 112 -6.76 0.26 8.34
CA ILE A 112 -6.80 1.68 8.72
C ILE A 112 -6.11 2.61 7.73
N GLY A 113 -5.39 2.06 6.73
CA GLY A 113 -4.84 2.81 5.61
C GLY A 113 -3.31 2.90 5.56
N GLU A 114 -2.59 2.41 6.57
CA GLU A 114 -1.12 2.54 6.68
C GLU A 114 -0.39 1.63 5.68
N PHE A 115 0.67 2.15 5.07
CA PHE A 115 1.57 1.36 4.22
C PHE A 115 2.71 0.77 5.06
N GLN A 116 2.66 -0.53 5.27
CA GLN A 116 3.51 -1.28 6.18
C GLN A 116 3.88 -2.65 5.58
N ARG A 117 4.61 -3.47 6.33
CA ARG A 117 4.94 -4.86 5.92
C ARG A 117 5.51 -4.92 4.50
N TRP A 118 6.62 -4.22 4.30
CA TRP A 118 7.29 -4.10 3.01
C TRP A 118 8.11 -5.36 2.73
N GLN A 119 7.71 -6.08 1.69
CA GLN A 119 8.32 -7.34 1.26
C GLN A 119 8.81 -7.22 -0.19
N LEU A 120 9.58 -6.17 -0.46
CA LEU A 120 10.11 -5.87 -1.80
C LEU A 120 11.31 -6.73 -2.16
N PHE A 121 12.11 -7.12 -1.15
CA PHE A 121 13.27 -7.96 -1.34
C PHE A 121 13.04 -9.34 -0.72
N PRO A 122 13.52 -10.41 -1.35
CA PRO A 122 13.41 -11.75 -0.78
C PRO A 122 13.96 -11.79 0.65
N ARG A 123 13.21 -12.44 1.55
CA ARG A 123 13.55 -12.65 2.98
C ARG A 123 13.56 -11.40 3.86
N ILE A 124 13.30 -10.21 3.31
CA ILE A 124 13.19 -8.97 4.06
C ILE A 124 11.70 -8.65 4.23
N CYS A 125 11.32 -8.29 5.45
CA CYS A 125 9.97 -7.88 5.78
C CYS A 125 10.07 -6.72 6.77
N GLU A 126 9.95 -5.49 6.28
CA GLU A 126 9.91 -4.30 7.13
C GLU A 126 8.48 -4.08 7.61
N GLU A 127 8.18 -4.54 8.82
CA GLU A 127 6.82 -4.56 9.37
C GLU A 127 6.28 -3.17 9.69
N LYS A 128 7.15 -2.20 10.03
CA LYS A 128 6.72 -0.86 10.47
C LYS A 128 6.06 -0.05 9.35
N PRO A 129 5.03 0.75 9.68
CA PRO A 129 4.42 1.66 8.71
C PRO A 129 5.36 2.81 8.34
N VAL A 130 5.29 3.26 7.09
CA VAL A 130 5.93 4.49 6.62
C VAL A 130 4.87 5.59 6.61
N LEU A 131 4.81 6.37 7.69
CA LEU A 131 3.70 7.29 7.97
C LEU A 131 3.56 8.46 7.01
N ALA A 132 4.62 8.78 6.26
CA ALA A 132 4.56 9.79 5.20
C ALA A 132 3.82 9.28 3.94
N ASN A 133 3.55 7.99 3.81
CA ASN A 133 2.81 7.43 2.70
C ASN A 133 1.33 7.47 3.03
N GLN A 134 0.58 8.42 2.46
CA GLN A 134 -0.80 8.68 2.85
C GLN A 134 -1.67 9.14 1.70
N PHE A 135 -2.96 8.87 1.82
CA PHE A 135 -3.96 9.67 1.11
C PHE A 135 -4.52 10.73 2.06
N SER A 136 -4.68 11.94 1.56
CA SER A 136 -5.32 13.04 2.30
C SER A 136 -6.39 13.68 1.43
N VAL A 137 -7.40 14.26 2.08
CA VAL A 137 -8.48 14.98 1.40
C VAL A 137 -8.62 16.39 1.96
N PHE A 138 -8.88 17.34 1.07
CA PHE A 138 -9.22 18.72 1.39
C PHE A 138 -10.53 19.04 0.70
N VAL A 139 -11.49 19.59 1.44
CA VAL A 139 -12.81 19.95 0.94
C VAL A 139 -13.11 21.40 1.27
N SER A 140 -13.57 22.17 0.29
CA SER A 140 -14.05 23.54 0.47
C SER A 140 -15.48 23.64 -0.06
N ARG A 141 -16.41 24.07 0.79
CA ARG A 141 -17.82 24.28 0.44
C ARG A 141 -18.09 25.74 0.10
N SER A 142 -19.10 26.00 -0.72
CA SER A 142 -19.45 27.37 -1.15
C SER A 142 -19.88 28.32 -0.02
N LYS A 143 -20.33 27.79 1.12
CA LYS A 143 -20.68 28.58 2.31
C LYS A 143 -19.48 28.87 3.23
N GLY A 144 -18.28 28.43 2.84
CA GLY A 144 -17.03 28.70 3.54
C GLY A 144 -16.56 27.61 4.49
N GLU A 145 -17.33 26.51 4.67
CA GLU A 145 -16.84 25.36 5.44
C GLU A 145 -15.64 24.72 4.73
N LYS A 146 -14.59 24.41 5.51
CA LYS A 146 -13.39 23.74 5.03
C LYS A 146 -13.09 22.56 5.91
N TYR A 147 -12.77 21.44 5.28
CA TYR A 147 -12.42 20.20 5.95
C TYR A 147 -11.11 19.68 5.37
N SER A 148 -10.24 19.17 6.23
CA SER A 148 -9.00 18.52 5.83
C SER A 148 -8.66 17.40 6.78
N THR A 149 -8.25 16.26 6.22
CA THR A 149 -7.71 15.16 7.01
C THR A 149 -6.82 14.26 6.17
N VAL A 150 -5.83 13.67 6.83
CA VAL A 150 -5.22 12.43 6.40
C VAL A 150 -6.25 11.30 6.56
N LEU A 151 -6.38 10.43 5.56
CA LEU A 151 -7.39 9.38 5.49
C LEU A 151 -7.02 8.12 6.31
N ILE A 152 -6.45 8.33 7.50
CA ILE A 152 -6.14 7.34 8.52
C ILE A 152 -6.63 7.85 9.88
N PRO A 153 -7.27 7.01 10.71
CA PRO A 153 -7.67 7.37 12.06
C PRO A 153 -6.51 7.84 12.91
N ARG A 154 -6.74 8.85 13.74
CA ARG A 154 -5.74 9.31 14.70
C ARG A 154 -5.43 8.19 15.71
N SER A 155 -4.18 7.74 15.78
CA SER A 155 -3.73 6.81 16.82
C SER A 155 -2.87 7.53 17.88
N PRO A 156 -3.02 7.22 19.18
CA PRO A 156 -2.16 7.77 20.23
C PRO A 156 -0.68 7.36 20.09
N GLU A 157 -0.39 6.22 19.44
CA GLU A 157 0.98 5.76 19.18
C GLU A 157 1.66 6.58 18.08
N LEU A 158 0.90 7.00 17.05
CA LEU A 158 1.37 7.89 15.99
C LEU A 158 1.89 9.23 16.54
N LEU A 159 1.39 9.67 17.70
CA LEU A 159 1.81 10.91 18.37
C LEU A 159 3.01 10.72 19.31
N LYS A 160 3.31 9.48 19.74
CA LYS A 160 4.37 9.19 20.72
C LYS A 160 5.70 8.82 20.07
N GLU A 161 5.68 8.20 18.89
CA GLU A 161 6.93 7.80 18.20
C GLU A 161 7.60 8.95 17.43
N ASN A 162 6.98 10.13 17.35
CA ASN A 162 7.24 11.09 16.26
C ASN A 162 7.74 12.48 16.64
N GLU A 163 8.28 12.72 17.85
CA GLU A 163 8.85 14.03 18.26
C GLU A 163 9.93 14.60 17.29
N VAL A 164 10.35 13.85 16.26
CA VAL A 164 11.38 14.17 15.27
C VAL A 164 10.84 14.23 13.82
N SER A 165 9.53 14.07 13.61
CA SER A 165 8.93 13.91 12.27
C SER A 165 8.23 15.18 11.77
N GLY A 166 8.52 15.62 10.55
CA GLY A 166 7.90 16.83 9.95
C GLY A 166 6.41 16.69 9.63
N ILE A 167 5.88 15.46 9.68
CA ILE A 167 4.48 15.12 9.35
C ILE A 167 3.50 15.38 10.51
N GLU A 168 3.99 15.80 11.68
CA GLU A 168 3.13 16.21 12.81
C GLU A 168 2.21 17.38 12.47
N SER A 169 2.64 18.22 11.52
CA SER A 169 1.88 19.35 11.00
C SER A 169 0.66 18.96 10.14
N TRP A 170 0.51 17.68 9.79
CA TRP A 170 -0.59 17.22 8.96
C TRP A 170 -1.88 17.07 9.78
N ASP A 171 -3.02 17.19 9.11
CA ASP A 171 -4.33 17.06 9.75
C ASP A 171 -4.70 15.59 10.03
N TRP A 172 -4.22 15.05 11.15
CA TRP A 172 -4.59 13.71 11.64
C TRP A 172 -5.91 13.74 12.41
N ASN A 173 -7.00 14.10 11.72
CA ASN A 173 -8.30 14.42 12.32
C ASN A 173 -9.41 13.41 12.02
N LEU A 174 -9.12 12.33 11.29
CA LEU A 174 -10.11 11.30 10.98
C LEU A 174 -10.42 10.49 12.25
N ASN A 175 -11.71 10.36 12.58
CA ASN A 175 -12.14 9.50 13.69
C ASN A 175 -12.31 8.05 13.22
N GLY A 176 -12.90 7.86 12.03
CA GLY A 176 -13.06 6.54 11.40
C GLY A 176 -14.29 5.78 11.89
N HIS A 177 -15.17 6.41 12.67
CA HIS A 177 -16.42 5.81 13.17
C HIS A 177 -17.40 5.48 12.04
N ASN A 178 -17.44 6.32 11.01
CA ASN A 178 -18.29 6.15 9.82
C ASN A 178 -17.46 5.71 8.61
N SER A 179 -16.30 5.10 8.88
CA SER A 179 -15.40 4.64 7.83
C SER A 179 -15.18 3.13 7.95
N THR A 180 -15.36 2.41 6.84
CA THR A 180 -15.29 0.95 6.80
C THR A 180 -14.36 0.47 5.69
N TYR A 181 -13.47 -0.44 6.05
CA TYR A 181 -12.63 -1.19 5.13
C TYR A 181 -13.33 -2.47 4.71
N HIS A 182 -13.24 -2.78 3.42
CA HIS A 182 -13.77 -3.97 2.78
C HIS A 182 -12.66 -4.70 2.03
N ALA A 183 -12.52 -6.01 2.22
CA ALA A 183 -11.53 -6.83 1.53
C ALA A 183 -12.16 -8.01 0.80
N LEU A 184 -11.78 -8.17 -0.47
CA LEU A 184 -12.01 -9.38 -1.26
C LEU A 184 -10.88 -9.49 -2.28
N PHE A 185 -9.78 -10.12 -1.87
CA PHE A 185 -8.54 -10.23 -2.66
C PHE A 185 -8.83 -10.61 -4.12
N PRO A 186 -8.22 -9.93 -5.12
CA PRO A 186 -7.13 -8.95 -5.02
C PRO A 186 -7.59 -7.50 -4.83
N ARG A 187 -8.85 -7.28 -4.46
CA ARG A 187 -9.45 -5.96 -4.29
C ARG A 187 -9.67 -5.64 -2.81
N ALA A 188 -9.59 -4.36 -2.51
CA ALA A 188 -10.13 -3.83 -1.27
C ALA A 188 -10.72 -2.43 -1.50
N TRP A 189 -11.56 -2.00 -0.57
CA TRP A 189 -12.18 -0.69 -0.58
C TRP A 189 -12.05 -0.08 0.81
N THR A 190 -11.87 1.22 0.89
CA THR A 190 -12.14 2.00 2.09
C THR A 190 -13.24 2.98 1.78
N VAL A 191 -14.34 2.90 2.51
CA VAL A 191 -15.50 3.77 2.38
C VAL A 191 -15.48 4.73 3.55
N TYR A 192 -15.47 6.03 3.28
CA TYR A 192 -15.60 7.10 4.26
C TYR A 192 -16.95 7.77 4.05
N GLU A 193 -17.88 7.64 5.01
CA GLU A 193 -19.23 8.19 4.92
C GLU A 193 -19.39 9.37 5.88
N GLY A 194 -19.43 10.59 5.33
CA GLY A 194 -19.58 11.79 6.15
C GLY A 194 -18.31 12.19 6.92
N GLU A 195 -17.13 11.71 6.49
CA GLU A 195 -15.83 12.04 7.07
C GLU A 195 -14.81 12.39 5.97
N PRO A 196 -14.08 13.52 6.06
CA PRO A 196 -14.18 14.56 7.09
C PRO A 196 -15.36 15.53 6.91
N ASP A 197 -16.03 15.50 5.75
CA ASP A 197 -17.17 16.35 5.42
C ASP A 197 -18.48 15.54 5.54
N PRO A 198 -19.45 15.94 6.39
CA PRO A 198 -20.71 15.22 6.61
C PRO A 198 -21.54 14.95 5.36
N ASP A 199 -21.40 15.79 4.34
CA ASP A 199 -22.18 15.77 3.10
C ASP A 199 -21.38 15.16 1.93
N LEU A 200 -20.30 14.44 2.23
CA LEU A 200 -19.43 13.80 1.22
C LEU A 200 -19.21 12.32 1.57
N LYS A 201 -19.38 11.47 0.56
CA LYS A 201 -18.95 10.07 0.61
C LYS A 201 -17.75 9.86 -0.30
N ILE A 202 -16.71 9.22 0.23
CA ILE A 202 -15.47 8.92 -0.47
C ILE A 202 -15.29 7.40 -0.49
N VAL A 203 -15.05 6.82 -1.65
CA VAL A 203 -14.70 5.41 -1.79
C VAL A 203 -13.34 5.29 -2.45
N CYS A 204 -12.36 4.75 -1.72
CA CYS A 204 -11.05 4.40 -2.24
C CYS A 204 -11.03 2.90 -2.56
N ARG A 205 -11.10 2.52 -3.83
CA ARG A 205 -10.88 1.13 -4.27
C ARG A 205 -9.41 0.94 -4.59
N GLN A 206 -8.80 -0.11 -4.04
CA GLN A 206 -7.46 -0.56 -4.42
C GLN A 206 -7.52 -1.93 -5.12
N ILE A 207 -6.64 -2.13 -6.10
CA ILE A 207 -6.49 -3.42 -6.78
C ILE A 207 -5.04 -3.63 -7.22
N SER A 208 -4.59 -4.88 -7.12
CA SER A 208 -3.37 -5.37 -7.78
C SER A 208 -3.76 -6.36 -8.88
N PRO A 209 -2.98 -6.47 -9.97
CA PRO A 209 -3.29 -7.41 -11.03
C PRO A 209 -3.06 -8.84 -10.52
N PHE A 210 -4.15 -9.59 -10.40
CA PHE A 210 -4.13 -11.01 -10.05
C PHE A 210 -5.21 -11.70 -10.87
N ILE A 211 -4.85 -12.06 -12.09
CA ILE A 211 -5.77 -12.52 -13.13
C ILE A 211 -5.48 -14.00 -13.41
N PRO A 212 -6.42 -14.92 -13.13
CA PRO A 212 -6.24 -16.33 -13.44
C PRO A 212 -5.86 -16.56 -14.91
N HIS A 213 -4.94 -17.48 -15.15
CA HIS A 213 -4.40 -17.81 -16.48
C HIS A 213 -3.67 -16.67 -17.21
N ASN A 214 -3.39 -15.56 -16.52
CA ASN A 214 -2.56 -14.49 -17.02
C ASN A 214 -1.28 -14.42 -16.19
N TYR A 215 -0.13 -14.60 -16.84
CA TYR A 215 1.18 -14.63 -16.18
C TYR A 215 1.97 -13.33 -16.32
N LYS A 216 1.54 -12.43 -17.20
CA LYS A 216 2.25 -11.19 -17.53
C LYS A 216 1.76 -10.05 -16.65
N GLU A 217 0.52 -9.60 -16.83
CA GLU A 217 -0.04 -8.51 -16.03
C GLU A 217 -0.10 -8.90 -14.55
N SER A 218 -0.41 -10.16 -14.25
CA SER A 218 -0.40 -10.66 -12.86
C SER A 218 0.97 -10.58 -12.18
N SER A 219 2.08 -10.41 -12.92
CA SER A 219 3.42 -10.27 -12.35
C SER A 219 3.85 -8.80 -12.19
N PHE A 220 3.00 -7.83 -12.49
CA PHE A 220 3.40 -6.43 -12.48
C PHE A 220 3.55 -5.88 -11.04
N PRO A 221 4.61 -5.08 -10.76
CA PRO A 221 4.80 -4.36 -9.50
C PRO A 221 3.92 -3.12 -9.42
N VAL A 222 2.60 -3.27 -9.58
CA VAL A 222 1.66 -2.15 -9.67
C VAL A 222 0.41 -2.39 -8.84
N SER A 223 -0.12 -1.31 -8.29
CA SER A 223 -1.46 -1.26 -7.73
C SER A 223 -2.16 0.02 -8.18
N VAL A 224 -3.46 -0.05 -8.36
CA VAL A 224 -4.30 1.07 -8.78
C VAL A 224 -5.22 1.45 -7.65
N PHE A 225 -5.27 2.75 -7.36
CA PHE A 225 -6.23 3.35 -6.45
C PHE A 225 -7.24 4.17 -7.25
N THR A 226 -8.52 3.82 -7.14
CA THR A 226 -9.62 4.53 -7.79
C THR A 226 -10.45 5.20 -6.71
N PHE A 227 -10.55 6.53 -6.78
CA PHE A 227 -11.40 7.30 -5.87
C PHE A 227 -12.74 7.62 -6.54
N SER A 228 -13.83 7.30 -5.85
CA SER A 228 -15.19 7.73 -6.21
C SER A 228 -15.69 8.69 -5.14
N LEU A 229 -16.06 9.90 -5.55
CA LEU A 229 -16.55 10.96 -4.67
C LEU A 229 -18.04 11.19 -4.96
N HIS A 230 -18.86 11.21 -3.91
CA HIS A 230 -20.31 11.42 -4.03
C HIS A 230 -20.71 12.56 -3.10
N ASN A 231 -21.08 13.70 -3.67
CA ASN A 231 -21.62 14.82 -2.93
C ASN A 231 -23.11 14.57 -2.63
N THR A 232 -23.45 14.35 -1.37
CA THR A 232 -24.83 14.17 -0.91
C THR A 232 -25.44 15.47 -0.40
N GLY A 233 -24.63 16.52 -0.27
CA GLY A 233 -25.05 17.85 0.16
C GLY A 233 -25.76 18.65 -0.93
N LYS A 234 -26.34 19.79 -0.51
CA LYS A 234 -27.05 20.71 -1.40
C LYS A 234 -26.15 21.74 -2.08
N THR A 235 -24.91 21.88 -1.60
CA THR A 235 -23.93 22.87 -2.07
C THR A 235 -22.83 22.19 -2.86
N THR A 236 -22.20 22.95 -3.76
CA THR A 236 -20.98 22.51 -4.45
C THR A 236 -19.83 22.34 -3.47
N ALA A 237 -18.94 21.39 -3.76
CA ALA A 237 -17.76 21.10 -2.96
C ALA A 237 -16.55 20.99 -3.89
N ASP A 238 -15.51 21.77 -3.60
CA ASP A 238 -14.22 21.66 -4.26
C ASP A 238 -13.36 20.68 -3.45
N VAL A 239 -13.02 19.54 -4.06
CA VAL A 239 -12.33 18.43 -3.39
C VAL A 239 -10.95 18.24 -4.00
N THR A 240 -9.91 18.23 -3.16
CA THR A 240 -8.55 17.84 -3.54
C THR A 240 -8.19 16.54 -2.86
N LEU A 241 -7.72 15.57 -3.64
CA LEU A 241 -7.11 14.34 -3.15
C LEU A 241 -5.59 14.44 -3.30
N LEU A 242 -4.87 14.16 -2.24
CA LEU A 242 -3.40 14.14 -2.21
C LEU A 242 -2.92 12.72 -1.93
N PHE A 243 -1.97 12.24 -2.73
CA PHE A 243 -1.23 11.01 -2.44
C PHE A 243 0.23 11.34 -2.18
N THR A 244 0.69 11.11 -0.95
CA THR A 244 2.09 11.29 -0.55
C THR A 244 2.82 9.95 -0.51
N TRP A 245 4.10 9.96 -0.83
CA TRP A 245 4.96 8.78 -0.81
C TRP A 245 6.39 9.16 -0.46
N ALA A 246 6.97 8.50 0.53
CA ALA A 246 8.36 8.64 0.89
C ALA A 246 9.26 7.84 -0.06
N ASN A 247 10.45 8.36 -0.32
CA ASN A 247 11.50 7.64 -1.03
C ASN A 247 12.16 6.62 -0.07
N SER A 248 11.44 5.54 0.22
CA SER A 248 11.80 4.52 1.21
C SER A 248 11.26 3.16 0.80
N VAL A 249 11.99 2.10 1.15
CA VAL A 249 11.58 0.69 1.03
C VAL A 249 11.17 0.09 2.40
N GLY A 250 10.87 0.95 3.38
CA GLY A 250 10.53 0.57 4.76
C GLY A 250 11.72 0.67 5.73
N GLY A 251 11.45 0.48 7.02
CA GLY A 251 12.48 0.53 8.06
C GLY A 251 13.24 1.86 8.08
N LEU A 252 14.57 1.80 8.19
CA LEU A 252 15.45 2.97 8.18
C LEU A 252 15.97 3.34 6.78
N SER A 253 15.44 2.72 5.72
CA SER A 253 15.99 2.90 4.37
C SER A 253 15.88 4.34 3.85
N GLY A 254 14.85 5.10 4.25
CA GLY A 254 14.69 6.50 3.88
C GLY A 254 15.79 7.44 4.41
N PHE A 255 16.58 6.99 5.39
CA PHE A 255 17.75 7.73 5.90
C PHE A 255 19.04 7.39 5.14
N SER A 256 18.98 6.47 4.19
CA SER A 256 20.13 6.24 3.31
C SER A 256 20.29 7.40 2.33
N GLY A 257 21.53 7.75 2.00
CA GLY A 257 21.80 8.91 1.14
C GLY A 257 21.52 8.64 -0.34
N GLN A 258 21.59 9.72 -1.14
CA GLN A 258 21.56 9.66 -2.62
C GLN A 258 20.21 9.22 -3.20
N HIS A 259 19.14 9.55 -2.51
CA HIS A 259 17.77 9.47 -3.04
C HIS A 259 17.49 10.68 -3.92
N THR A 260 16.82 10.49 -5.05
CA THR A 260 16.40 11.60 -5.92
C THR A 260 14.97 11.40 -6.35
N ASN A 261 14.24 12.51 -6.49
CA ASN A 261 12.88 12.51 -7.01
C ASN A 261 12.83 13.35 -8.29
N SER A 262 12.08 12.90 -9.29
CA SER A 262 11.92 13.61 -10.55
C SER A 262 10.46 13.58 -11.00
N LYS A 263 10.03 14.60 -11.75
CA LYS A 263 8.69 14.62 -12.34
C LYS A 263 8.64 13.70 -13.55
N MET A 264 7.49 13.09 -13.78
CA MET A 264 7.18 12.34 -14.99
C MET A 264 5.93 12.88 -15.66
N THR A 265 5.96 12.93 -16.99
CA THR A 265 4.80 13.27 -17.83
C THR A 265 4.81 12.34 -19.03
N MET A 266 3.67 11.72 -19.31
CA MET A 266 3.47 10.83 -20.46
C MET A 266 2.52 11.46 -21.48
N ARG A 267 2.51 10.91 -22.70
CA ARG A 267 1.76 11.46 -23.85
C ARG A 267 0.22 11.40 -23.67
N ASP A 268 -0.26 10.64 -22.71
CA ASP A 268 -1.68 10.37 -22.43
C ASP A 268 -2.24 11.18 -21.23
N GLY A 269 -1.59 12.30 -20.89
CA GLY A 269 -2.00 13.13 -19.75
C GLY A 269 -1.66 12.55 -18.38
N VAL A 270 -0.90 11.44 -18.33
CA VAL A 270 -0.41 10.89 -17.05
C VAL A 270 0.74 11.73 -16.54
N ARG A 271 0.61 12.17 -15.29
CA ARG A 271 1.53 13.04 -14.57
C ARG A 271 1.85 12.42 -13.21
N GLY A 272 3.07 12.61 -12.73
CA GLY A 272 3.47 11.96 -11.49
C GLY A 272 4.91 12.25 -11.07
N VAL A 273 5.35 11.55 -10.03
CA VAL A 273 6.69 11.66 -9.47
C VAL A 273 7.35 10.28 -9.45
N LEU A 274 8.58 10.23 -9.97
CA LEU A 274 9.49 9.09 -9.81
C LEU A 274 10.36 9.31 -8.58
N LEU A 275 10.45 8.30 -7.72
CA LEU A 275 11.29 8.31 -6.53
C LEU A 275 12.38 7.25 -6.71
N HIS A 276 13.58 7.69 -7.04
CA HIS A 276 14.75 6.84 -7.23
C HIS A 276 15.39 6.56 -5.87
N HIS A 277 15.20 5.33 -5.39
CA HIS A 277 15.69 4.85 -4.12
C HIS A 277 17.00 4.08 -4.29
N LYS A 278 18.07 4.58 -3.68
CA LYS A 278 19.34 3.87 -3.61
C LYS A 278 19.40 3.02 -2.36
N THR A 279 19.20 1.73 -2.53
CA THR A 279 19.25 0.75 -1.45
C THR A 279 20.66 0.54 -0.88
N ALA A 280 20.73 0.25 0.41
CA ALA A 280 21.96 -0.13 1.11
C ALA A 280 22.19 -1.65 1.10
N ASN A 281 23.32 -2.10 1.67
CA ASN A 281 23.62 -3.51 1.97
C ASN A 281 23.60 -4.46 0.76
N GLY A 282 23.97 -3.96 -0.43
CA GLY A 282 24.06 -4.77 -1.64
C GLY A 282 22.72 -5.15 -2.27
N LEU A 283 21.61 -4.60 -1.78
CA LEU A 283 20.31 -4.73 -2.42
C LEU A 283 20.26 -3.90 -3.72
N PRO A 284 19.46 -4.31 -4.73
CA PRO A 284 19.32 -3.56 -5.97
C PRO A 284 18.49 -2.28 -5.78
N PRO A 285 18.81 -1.18 -6.49
CA PRO A 285 18.06 0.07 -6.39
C PRO A 285 16.61 -0.12 -6.86
N VAL A 286 15.70 0.69 -6.31
CA VAL A 286 14.26 0.65 -6.62
C VAL A 286 13.83 2.02 -7.12
N THR A 287 12.92 2.06 -8.09
CA THR A 287 12.23 3.31 -8.46
C THR A 287 10.75 3.12 -8.22
N PHE A 288 10.17 3.96 -7.36
CA PHE A 288 8.73 4.07 -7.23
C PHE A 288 8.20 5.10 -8.23
N ALA A 289 6.97 4.91 -8.66
CA ALA A 289 6.23 5.90 -9.43
C ALA A 289 4.86 6.11 -8.76
N VAL A 290 4.53 7.35 -8.44
CA VAL A 290 3.17 7.75 -8.06
C VAL A 290 2.66 8.65 -9.16
N ALA A 291 1.58 8.24 -9.83
CA ALA A 291 1.06 8.95 -10.98
C ALA A 291 -0.46 8.94 -10.99
N THR A 292 -1.02 9.95 -11.62
CA THR A 292 -2.44 10.08 -11.91
C THR A 292 -2.63 10.58 -13.34
N ARG A 293 -3.80 10.34 -13.91
CA ARG A 293 -4.15 10.83 -15.24
C ARG A 293 -5.01 12.08 -15.11
N GLU A 294 -4.64 13.13 -15.82
CA GLU A 294 -5.50 14.29 -16.02
C GLU A 294 -6.69 13.88 -16.89
N ILE A 295 -7.91 14.09 -16.38
CA ILE A 295 -9.16 13.81 -17.08
C ILE A 295 -10.05 15.04 -17.02
N ASP A 296 -11.06 15.11 -17.89
CA ASP A 296 -11.97 16.26 -17.95
C ASP A 296 -12.59 16.55 -16.58
N GLY A 297 -12.42 17.80 -16.13
CA GLY A 297 -12.91 18.27 -14.83
C GLY A 297 -11.99 17.99 -13.63
N ILE A 298 -10.83 17.35 -13.81
CA ILE A 298 -9.85 17.11 -12.75
C ILE A 298 -8.52 17.76 -13.11
N GLN A 299 -8.02 18.64 -12.23
CA GLN A 299 -6.70 19.24 -12.36
C GLN A 299 -5.65 18.45 -11.58
N VAL A 300 -4.44 18.33 -12.14
CA VAL A 300 -3.33 17.61 -11.51
C VAL A 300 -2.19 18.57 -11.16
N SER A 301 -1.75 18.52 -9.91
CA SER A 301 -0.53 19.19 -9.44
C SER A 301 0.43 18.19 -8.81
N GLU A 302 1.72 18.54 -8.78
CA GLU A 302 2.79 17.65 -8.31
C GLU A 302 3.78 18.43 -7.45
N CYS A 303 4.14 17.86 -6.30
CA CYS A 303 5.24 18.32 -5.47
C CYS A 303 6.33 17.22 -5.46
N PRO A 304 7.44 17.37 -6.21
CA PRO A 304 8.44 16.31 -6.35
C PRO A 304 9.21 16.03 -5.05
N CYS A 305 9.27 16.98 -4.12
CA CYS A 305 10.00 16.82 -2.87
C CYS A 305 9.30 17.57 -1.74
N PHE A 306 9.17 16.89 -0.60
CA PHE A 306 8.80 17.47 0.69
C PHE A 306 9.63 16.78 1.77
N VAL A 307 9.86 17.46 2.89
CA VAL A 307 10.71 16.94 3.97
C VAL A 307 9.85 16.21 5.00
N ILE A 308 10.28 14.99 5.36
CA ILE A 308 9.58 14.12 6.33
C ILE A 308 10.19 14.18 7.75
N SER A 309 11.37 14.78 7.91
CA SER A 309 12.09 14.90 9.19
C SER A 309 12.23 16.36 9.63
N ALA A 310 12.17 16.64 10.93
CA ALA A 310 12.30 18.00 11.46
C ALA A 310 13.74 18.57 11.43
N TRP A 311 14.75 17.76 11.07
CA TRP A 311 16.12 18.24 10.87
C TRP A 311 16.25 18.97 9.54
N ILE A 312 16.09 20.29 9.61
CA ILE A 312 16.66 21.21 8.62
C ILE A 312 18.18 21.24 8.89
N LEU A 313 18.97 21.01 7.84
CA LEU A 313 20.42 21.17 7.82
C LEU A 313 20.86 22.57 8.28
#